data_AF-A0A382MXT7-F1
#
_entry.id   AF-A0A382MXT7-F1
#
_cell.length_a   1.000
_cell.length_b   1.000
_cell.length_c   1.000
_cell.angle_alpha   90.00
_cell.angle_beta   90.00
_cell.angle_gamma   90.00
#
_symmetry.space_group_name_H-M   'P 1'
#
loop_
_entity.id
_entity.type
_entity.pdbx_description
1 polymer ?
#
loop_
_entity_poly.entity_id
_entity_poly.type
_entity_poly.pdbx_seq_one_letter_code
_entity_poly.pdbx_strand_id
1 'polypeptide(L)'
;MLKKLIGGLFIVSISFGQTTANPQFSVVGDLIMDDLQKNPNLYSSGIEIAVQGYVNPFARADVYLHKHNDESAMELEEAVMTIERGLPFGLGLRVGKFRPDLGKINKDHAHLFPFIEAPSGMANILGKEFWAG
;
A
#
# COMPACT_ATOMS: atom_id res chain seq x y z
N MET A 1 -48.19 -31.29 -5.44
CA MET A 1 -47.52 -30.00 -5.15
C MET A 1 -46.05 -30.29 -4.86
N LEU A 2 -45.14 -29.89 -5.76
CA LEU A 2 -43.72 -30.28 -5.74
C LEU A 2 -42.95 -29.41 -4.73
N LYS A 3 -42.45 -29.99 -3.63
CA LYS A 3 -41.55 -29.31 -2.69
C LYS A 3 -40.15 -29.25 -3.33
N LYS A 4 -39.72 -28.06 -3.79
CA LYS A 4 -38.34 -27.84 -4.22
C LYS A 4 -37.45 -27.72 -2.99
N LEU A 5 -36.65 -28.74 -2.73
CA LEU A 5 -35.55 -28.68 -1.77
C LEU A 5 -34.41 -27.88 -2.44
N ILE A 6 -34.20 -26.64 -2.02
CA ILE A 6 -33.03 -25.84 -2.42
C ILE A 6 -31.89 -26.26 -1.48
N GLY A 7 -31.16 -27.30 -1.86
CA GLY A 7 -29.94 -27.74 -1.17
C GLY A 7 -28.77 -26.85 -1.55
N GLY A 8 -28.08 -26.30 -0.55
CA GLY A 8 -27.05 -25.27 -0.71
C GLY A 8 -25.63 -25.78 -0.93
N LEU A 9 -24.69 -24.84 -0.93
CA LEU A 9 -23.26 -25.07 -0.74
C LEU A 9 -22.77 -24.07 0.31
N PHE A 10 -22.69 -24.50 1.56
CA PHE A 10 -21.99 -23.77 2.62
C PHE A 10 -20.56 -24.32 2.69
N ILE A 11 -19.60 -23.59 2.13
CA ILE A 11 -18.18 -23.87 2.37
C ILE A 11 -17.81 -23.12 3.65
N VAL A 12 -17.81 -23.81 4.78
CA VAL A 12 -17.20 -23.32 6.03
C VAL A 12 -15.79 -23.90 6.09
N SER A 13 -14.82 -23.17 5.56
CA SER A 13 -13.40 -23.46 5.74
C SER A 13 -12.89 -22.69 6.96
N ILE A 14 -12.65 -23.39 8.06
CA ILE A 14 -11.95 -22.83 9.22
C ILE A 14 -10.46 -23.11 9.03
N SER A 15 -9.75 -22.13 8.46
CA SER A 15 -8.30 -22.22 8.29
C SER A 15 -7.62 -21.56 9.48
N PHE A 16 -7.00 -22.36 10.34
CA PHE A 16 -6.09 -21.85 11.38
C PHE A 16 -4.71 -21.64 10.77
N GLY A 17 -4.38 -20.40 10.45
CA GLY A 17 -3.05 -20.02 10.03
C GLY A 17 -2.24 -19.53 11.23
N GLN A 18 -1.40 -20.38 11.80
CA GLN A 18 -0.38 -19.97 12.76
C GLN A 18 0.85 -19.52 11.98
N THR A 19 1.31 -18.29 12.21
CA THR A 19 2.55 -17.78 11.60
C THR A 19 3.52 -17.34 12.69
N THR A 20 4.77 -17.76 12.57
CA THR A 20 5.93 -17.25 13.32
C THR A 20 6.67 -16.21 12.47
N ALA A 21 5.97 -15.53 11.55
CA ALA A 21 6.57 -14.50 10.72
C ALA A 21 6.78 -13.24 11.57
N ASN A 22 8.04 -12.90 11.80
CA ASN A 22 8.39 -11.59 12.32
C ASN A 22 8.05 -10.55 11.25
N PRO A 23 7.36 -9.46 11.60
CA PRO A 23 7.13 -8.37 10.66
C PRO A 23 8.48 -7.76 10.26
N GLN A 24 8.54 -7.30 9.03
CA GLN A 24 9.58 -6.43 8.52
C GLN A 24 9.24 -5.01 8.90
N PHE A 25 10.24 -4.25 9.33
CA PHE A 25 10.13 -2.83 9.58
C PHE A 25 11.21 -2.09 8.80
N SER A 26 10.87 -0.93 8.26
CA SER A 26 11.83 -0.03 7.62
C SER A 26 11.52 1.41 7.95
N VAL A 27 12.57 2.23 7.94
CA VAL A 27 12.47 3.68 8.03
C VAL A 27 13.28 4.25 6.88
N VAL A 28 12.64 5.08 6.06
CA VAL A 28 13.23 5.68 4.86
C VAL A 28 12.99 7.18 4.91
N GLY A 29 13.96 7.95 4.44
CA GLY A 29 13.82 9.38 4.23
C GLY A 29 14.68 9.79 3.04
N ASP A 30 14.45 10.98 2.53
CA ASP A 30 15.16 11.52 1.38
C ASP A 30 15.83 12.86 1.72
N LEU A 31 16.74 13.29 0.85
CA LEU A 31 17.30 14.62 0.86
C LEU A 31 17.64 15.00 -0.58
N ILE A 32 17.05 16.08 -1.05
CA ILE A 32 17.17 16.60 -2.41
C ILE A 32 17.89 17.95 -2.32
N MET A 33 18.90 18.14 -3.17
CA MET A 33 19.54 19.43 -3.35
C MET A 33 19.14 20.00 -4.70
N ASP A 34 18.57 21.20 -4.70
CA ASP A 34 18.27 21.96 -5.90
C ASP A 34 19.29 23.10 -6.04
N ASP A 35 20.05 23.06 -7.13
CA ASP A 35 21.06 24.06 -7.49
C ASP A 35 20.67 24.83 -8.78
N LEU A 36 19.40 24.76 -9.19
CA LEU A 36 18.90 25.52 -10.34
C LEU A 36 18.81 27.03 -10.05
N GLN A 37 18.84 27.42 -8.77
CA GLN A 37 18.88 28.81 -8.33
C GLN A 37 20.26 29.19 -7.79
N LYS A 38 20.60 30.49 -7.80
CA LYS A 38 21.90 31.03 -7.34
C LYS A 38 22.27 30.68 -5.89
N ASN A 39 21.32 30.18 -5.10
CA ASN A 39 21.51 29.68 -3.75
C ASN A 39 20.99 28.23 -3.71
N PRO A 40 21.86 27.24 -3.42
CA PRO A 40 21.43 25.85 -3.34
C PRO A 40 20.45 25.69 -2.18
N ASN A 41 19.33 25.03 -2.44
CA ASN A 41 18.33 24.71 -1.44
C ASN A 41 18.32 23.21 -1.16
N LEU A 42 18.09 22.84 0.10
CA LEU A 42 17.90 21.47 0.53
C LEU A 42 16.41 21.25 0.84
N TYR A 43 15.87 20.16 0.30
CA TYR A 43 14.49 19.74 0.49
C TYR A 43 14.47 18.28 0.94
N SER A 44 13.45 17.91 1.70
CA SER A 44 13.19 16.52 2.05
C SER A 44 11.69 16.36 2.22
N SER A 45 11.13 15.28 1.70
CA SER A 45 9.71 14.95 1.85
C SER A 45 9.38 14.64 3.30
N GLY A 46 10.31 14.05 4.05
CA GLY A 46 10.08 13.60 5.41
C GLY A 46 10.65 12.21 5.65
N ILE A 47 10.06 11.52 6.62
CA ILE A 47 10.42 10.15 6.99
C ILE A 47 9.19 9.26 6.87
N GLU A 48 9.35 8.17 6.13
CA GLU A 48 8.38 7.09 6.00
C GLU A 48 8.80 5.90 6.88
N ILE A 49 7.84 5.34 7.61
CA ILE A 49 7.97 4.13 8.40
C ILE A 49 7.04 3.09 7.78
N ALA A 50 7.58 1.93 7.43
CA ALA A 50 6.79 0.80 6.96
C ALA A 50 6.86 -0.36 7.94
N VAL A 51 5.72 -1.00 8.17
CA VAL A 51 5.60 -2.27 8.90
C VAL A 51 4.81 -3.23 8.05
N GLN A 52 5.39 -4.40 7.79
CA GLN A 52 4.90 -5.31 6.77
C GLN A 52 5.08 -6.76 7.20
N GLY A 53 4.17 -7.63 6.81
CA GLY A 53 4.39 -9.06 7.01
C GLY A 53 3.16 -9.94 6.88
N TYR A 54 3.41 -11.24 6.83
CA TYR A 54 2.37 -12.25 6.83
C TYR A 54 1.71 -12.33 8.20
N VAL A 55 0.40 -12.05 8.24
CA VAL A 55 -0.43 -12.24 9.44
C VAL A 55 -0.87 -13.70 9.60
N ASN A 56 -0.84 -14.46 8.51
CA ASN A 56 -0.98 -15.91 8.45
C ASN A 56 -0.41 -16.45 7.11
N PRO A 57 -0.38 -17.77 6.86
CA PRO A 57 0.17 -18.34 5.61
C PRO A 57 -0.55 -17.97 4.29
N PHE A 58 -1.63 -17.21 4.35
CA PHE A 58 -2.48 -16.85 3.21
C PHE A 58 -2.66 -15.34 3.03
N ALA A 59 -2.41 -14.56 4.07
CA ALA A 59 -2.67 -13.14 4.10
C ALA A 59 -1.49 -12.34 4.68
N ARG A 60 -1.28 -11.17 4.11
CA ARG A 60 -0.26 -10.19 4.45
C ARG A 60 -0.92 -8.86 4.81
N ALA A 61 -0.31 -8.13 5.74
CA ALA A 61 -0.68 -6.76 6.07
C ALA A 61 0.53 -5.85 5.85
N ASP A 62 0.29 -4.68 5.27
CA ASP A 62 1.29 -3.65 5.03
C ASP A 62 0.73 -2.31 5.50
N VAL A 63 1.52 -1.60 6.32
CA VAL A 63 1.17 -0.28 6.89
C VAL A 63 2.34 0.66 6.66
N TYR A 64 2.04 1.84 6.13
CA TYR A 64 3.01 2.88 5.82
C TYR A 64 2.56 4.20 6.45
N LEU A 65 3.43 4.77 7.27
CA LEU A 65 3.22 6.03 7.97
C LEU A 65 4.26 7.03 7.49
N HIS A 66 3.85 8.25 7.15
CA HIS A 66 4.76 9.30 6.70
C HIS A 66 4.65 10.50 7.63
N LYS A 67 5.80 10.98 8.12
CA LYS A 67 5.90 12.28 8.77
C LYS A 67 6.60 13.25 7.83
N HIS A 68 5.82 14.18 7.27
CA HIS A 68 6.35 15.28 6.47
C HIS A 68 7.20 16.23 7.32
N ASN A 69 8.16 16.92 6.67
CA ASN A 69 9.07 17.89 7.30
C ASN A 69 8.43 19.26 7.60
N ASP A 70 7.13 19.30 7.80
CA ASP A 70 6.37 20.49 8.17
C ASP A 70 5.61 20.25 9.50
N GLU A 71 4.67 21.14 9.83
CA GLU A 71 3.84 21.04 11.04
C GLU A 71 2.68 20.04 10.92
N SER A 72 2.56 19.31 9.80
CA SER A 72 1.47 18.33 9.61
C SER A 72 1.54 17.19 10.64
N ALA A 73 0.41 16.56 10.90
CA ALA A 73 0.37 15.34 11.71
C ALA A 73 1.02 14.18 10.95
N MET A 74 1.32 13.09 11.66
CA MET A 74 1.74 11.84 11.00
C MET A 74 0.60 11.33 10.10
N GLU A 75 0.92 11.10 8.84
CA GLU A 75 0.00 10.64 7.82
C GLU A 75 0.01 9.11 7.73
N LEU A 76 -1.18 8.52 7.57
CA LEU A 76 -1.32 7.13 7.14
C LEU A 76 -1.40 7.10 5.62
N GLU A 77 -0.31 6.74 4.95
CA GLU A 77 -0.28 6.67 3.49
C GLU A 77 -1.02 5.43 2.98
N GLU A 78 -0.65 4.27 3.51
CA GLU A 78 -1.27 3.00 3.17
C GLU A 78 -1.52 2.14 4.42
N ALA A 79 -2.64 1.45 4.43
CA ALA A 79 -2.98 0.38 5.37
C ALA A 79 -3.79 -0.66 4.61
N VAL A 80 -3.14 -1.76 4.24
CA VAL A 80 -3.71 -2.73 3.32
C VAL A 80 -3.54 -4.15 3.82
N MET A 81 -4.59 -4.94 3.64
CA MET A 81 -4.55 -6.38 3.80
C MET A 81 -4.68 -7.04 2.43
N THR A 82 -3.77 -7.96 2.15
CA THR A 82 -3.73 -8.74 0.91
C THR A 82 -3.91 -10.22 1.24
N ILE A 83 -4.97 -10.82 0.73
CA ILE A 83 -5.20 -12.27 0.72
C ILE A 83 -4.70 -12.78 -0.63
N GLU A 84 -3.55 -13.46 -0.62
CA GLU A 84 -2.88 -13.91 -1.84
C GLU A 84 -3.40 -15.26 -2.34
N ARG A 85 -3.99 -16.05 -1.44
CA ARG A 85 -4.41 -17.44 -1.69
C ARG A 85 -5.44 -17.89 -0.67
N GLY A 86 -6.13 -19.00 -0.97
CA GLY A 86 -7.15 -19.57 -0.09
C GLY A 86 -8.59 -19.12 -0.40
N LEU A 87 -8.77 -18.19 -1.34
CA LEU A 87 -10.08 -17.91 -1.92
C LEU A 87 -10.40 -18.89 -3.06
N PRO A 88 -11.69 -19.22 -3.29
CA PRO A 88 -12.10 -20.07 -4.40
C PRO A 88 -11.61 -19.54 -5.76
N PHE A 89 -11.44 -20.46 -6.71
CA PHE A 89 -11.06 -20.16 -8.10
C PHE A 89 -9.69 -19.47 -8.26
N GLY A 90 -8.82 -19.54 -7.25
CA GLY A 90 -7.49 -18.92 -7.33
C GLY A 90 -7.53 -17.40 -7.27
N LEU A 91 -8.60 -16.82 -6.72
CA LEU A 91 -8.73 -15.38 -6.55
C LEU A 91 -7.80 -14.86 -5.44
N GLY A 92 -7.38 -13.61 -5.59
CA GLY A 92 -6.78 -12.80 -4.53
C GLY A 92 -7.70 -11.64 -4.16
N LEU A 93 -7.51 -11.08 -2.98
CA LEU A 93 -8.25 -9.90 -2.51
C LEU A 93 -7.29 -8.92 -1.85
N ARG A 94 -7.37 -7.65 -2.23
CA ARG A 94 -6.64 -6.55 -1.60
C ARG A 94 -7.64 -5.51 -1.10
N VAL A 95 -7.61 -5.20 0.19
CA VAL A 95 -8.58 -4.29 0.84
C VAL A 95 -7.88 -3.36 1.82
N GLY A 96 -8.35 -2.11 1.88
CA GLY A 96 -7.81 -1.07 2.74
C GLY A 96 -7.51 0.22 1.96
N LYS A 97 -6.66 1.07 2.53
CA LYS A 97 -6.11 2.27 1.88
C LYS A 97 -4.81 1.90 1.17
N PHE A 98 -4.79 2.00 -0.15
CA PHE A 98 -3.61 1.73 -0.98
C PHE A 98 -3.74 2.38 -2.36
N ARG A 99 -2.61 2.57 -3.03
CA ARG A 99 -2.55 3.01 -4.43
C ARG A 99 -2.87 1.85 -5.38
N PRO A 100 -3.85 1.99 -6.28
CA PRO A 100 -4.24 0.93 -7.20
C PRO A 100 -3.13 0.66 -8.22
N ASP A 101 -3.10 -0.57 -8.73
CA ASP A 101 -2.13 -0.99 -9.75
C ASP A 101 -2.54 -0.47 -11.14
N LEU A 102 -2.44 0.85 -11.33
CA LEU A 102 -2.72 1.54 -12.57
C LEU A 102 -1.43 2.03 -13.22
N GLY A 103 -1.11 1.53 -14.41
CA GLY A 103 0.15 1.84 -15.07
C GLY A 103 1.35 1.19 -14.37
N LYS A 104 2.57 1.63 -14.70
CA LYS A 104 3.79 0.95 -14.22
C LYS A 104 4.28 1.40 -12.85
N ILE A 105 4.03 2.66 -12.50
CA ILE A 105 4.69 3.35 -11.38
C ILE A 105 3.72 3.76 -10.26
N ASN A 106 2.40 3.63 -10.44
CA ASN A 106 1.42 4.16 -9.46
C ASN A 106 1.45 3.47 -8.10
N LYS A 107 1.77 2.17 -8.11
CA LYS A 107 1.92 1.39 -6.89
C LYS A 107 3.20 1.69 -6.12
N ASP A 108 4.15 2.41 -6.73
CA ASP A 108 5.44 2.69 -6.10
C ASP A 108 5.33 3.95 -5.24
N HIS A 109 6.08 3.98 -4.14
CA HIS A 109 6.19 5.15 -3.28
C HIS A 109 7.12 6.19 -3.92
N ALA A 110 6.94 7.47 -3.63
CA ALA A 110 7.66 8.54 -4.33
C ALA A 110 9.19 8.39 -4.23
N HIS A 111 9.69 7.89 -3.09
CA HIS A 111 11.11 7.62 -2.87
C HIS A 111 11.70 6.49 -3.75
N LEU A 112 10.85 5.66 -4.37
CA LEU A 112 11.24 4.64 -5.33
C LEU A 112 11.20 5.13 -6.78
N PHE A 113 10.68 6.33 -7.04
CA PHE A 113 10.64 6.84 -8.40
C PHE A 113 12.05 7.09 -8.93
N PRO A 114 12.30 6.82 -10.22
CA PRO A 114 13.56 7.19 -10.87
C PRO A 114 13.64 8.71 -11.16
N PHE A 115 12.71 9.50 -10.60
CA PHE A 115 12.54 10.93 -10.82
C PHE A 115 12.35 11.62 -9.46
N ILE A 116 12.68 12.91 -9.38
CA ILE A 116 12.47 13.72 -8.17
C ILE A 116 10.98 13.98 -7.92
N GLU A 117 10.23 14.24 -9.00
CA GLU A 117 8.80 14.49 -8.95
C GLU A 117 8.04 13.47 -9.79
N ALA A 118 6.81 13.17 -9.36
CA ALA A 118 5.93 12.30 -10.11
C ALA A 118 5.53 12.93 -11.46
N PRO A 119 5.33 12.13 -12.53
CA PRO A 119 4.87 12.67 -13.81
C PRO A 119 3.55 13.43 -13.68
N SER A 120 3.52 14.67 -14.17
CA SER A 120 2.35 15.55 -14.05
C SER A 120 1.06 14.96 -14.64
N GLY A 121 1.16 14.20 -15.74
CA GLY A 121 0.01 13.51 -16.34
C GLY A 121 -0.65 12.51 -15.39
N MET A 122 0.15 11.81 -14.58
CA MET A 122 -0.34 10.86 -13.59
C MET A 122 -1.06 11.58 -12.44
N ALA A 123 -0.44 12.63 -11.89
CA ALA A 123 -1.05 13.46 -10.85
C ALA A 123 -2.36 14.14 -11.30
N ASN A 124 -2.45 14.51 -12.59
CA ASN A 124 -3.66 15.11 -13.16
C ASN A 124 -4.81 14.11 -13.31
N ILE A 125 -4.52 12.83 -13.54
CA ILE A 125 -5.53 11.78 -13.73
C ILE A 125 -5.95 11.16 -12.39
N LEU A 126 -4.98 10.90 -11.51
CA LEU A 126 -5.16 10.16 -10.26
C LEU A 126 -5.16 11.06 -9.01
N GLY A 127 -5.04 12.38 -9.20
CA GLY A 127 -4.90 13.33 -8.10
C GLY A 127 -3.50 13.34 -7.48
N LYS A 128 -3.29 14.25 -6.54
CA LYS A 128 -2.00 14.47 -5.86
C LYS A 128 -1.53 13.25 -5.06
N GLU A 129 -2.48 12.47 -4.54
CA GLU A 129 -2.22 11.27 -3.76
C GLU A 129 -2.18 9.98 -4.61
N PHE A 130 -2.16 10.10 -5.94
CA PHE A 130 -2.05 8.95 -6.85
C PHE A 130 -3.15 7.88 -6.63
N TRP A 131 -4.31 8.37 -6.18
CA TRP A 131 -5.49 7.63 -5.71
C TRP A 131 -5.17 6.59 -4.62
N ALA A 132 -5.08 7.03 -3.36
CA ALA A 132 -5.18 6.16 -2.19
C ALA A 132 -6.50 6.49 -1.48
N GLY A 133 -7.48 5.57 -1.54
CA GLY A 133 -8.84 5.77 -1.00
C GLY A 133 -8.90 5.94 0.52
#